data_AF-A0A0T9DBF8-F1
#
_entry.id   AF-A0A0T9DBF8-F1
#
_cell.length_a   1.000
_cell.length_b   1.000
_cell.length_c   1.000
_cell.angle_alpha   90.00
_cell.angle_beta   90.00
_cell.angle_gamma   90.00
#
_symmetry.space_group_name_H-M   'P 1'
#
loop_
_entity.id
_entity.type
_entity.pdbx_description
1 polymer ?
#
loop_
_entity_poly.entity_id
_entity_poly.type
_entity_poly.pdbx_seq_one_letter_code
_entity_poly.pdbx_strand_id
1 'polypeptide(L)' 'MVCATMPAAFEAVGQVYNDFHQVTDDEVRELLATPTTGAAT' A
#
# COMPACT_ATOMS: atom_id res chain seq x y z
N MET A 1 -18.52 0.54 -0.41
CA MET A 1 -17.36 -0.10 0.24
C MET A 1 -16.79 -1.12 -0.73
N VAL A 2 -15.47 -1.16 -0.90
CA VAL A 2 -14.76 -2.18 -1.69
C VAL A 2 -13.81 -2.90 -0.76
N CYS A 3 -13.87 -4.23 -0.71
CA CYS A 3 -13.02 -5.07 0.13
C CYS A 3 -12.58 -6.29 -0.70
N ALA A 4 -11.28 -6.43 -0.93
CA ALA A 4 -10.76 -7.52 -1.76
C ALA A 4 -10.90 -8.88 -1.05
N THR A 5 -10.61 -8.92 0.25
CA THR A 5 -10.67 -10.15 1.07
C THR A 5 -11.07 -9.81 2.51
N MET A 6 -11.82 -10.72 3.15
CA MET A 6 -12.16 -10.66 4.58
C MET A 6 -11.80 -12.01 5.22
N PRO A 7 -10.61 -12.14 5.83
CA PRO A 7 -10.19 -13.38 6.47
C PRO A 7 -11.14 -13.80 7.59
N ALA A 8 -11.42 -15.09 7.73
CA ALA A 8 -12.28 -15.61 8.80
C ALA A 8 -11.72 -15.38 10.21
N ALA A 9 -10.39 -15.31 10.33
CA ALA A 9 -9.67 -14.89 11.53
C ALA A 9 -8.70 -13.77 11.15
N PHE A 10 -8.86 -12.62 11.79
CA PHE A 10 -8.05 -11.42 11.55
C PHE A 10 -7.58 -10.88 12.90
N GLU A 11 -6.31 -11.07 13.20
CA GLU A 11 -5.72 -10.66 14.48
C GLU A 11 -4.92 -9.38 14.36
N ALA A 12 -4.25 -9.18 13.22
CA ALA A 12 -3.43 -8.00 12.95
C ALA A 12 -3.35 -7.71 11.45
N VAL A 13 -3.10 -6.45 11.10
CA VAL A 13 -2.93 -6.03 9.69
C VAL A 13 -1.77 -6.77 9.04
N GLY A 14 -0.60 -6.86 9.70
CA GLY A 14 0.60 -7.49 9.13
C GLY A 14 0.45 -8.99 8.80
N GLN A 15 -0.52 -9.68 9.40
CA GLN A 15 -0.83 -11.09 9.13
C GLN A 15 -1.11 -11.35 7.64
N VAL A 16 -1.73 -10.41 6.95
CA VAL A 16 -2.21 -10.59 5.57
C VAL A 16 -1.24 -10.04 4.51
N TYR A 17 -0.07 -9.55 4.93
CA TYR A 17 0.97 -9.02 4.05
C TYR A 17 2.20 -9.93 4.05
N ASN A 18 2.77 -10.19 2.87
CA ASN A 18 4.05 -10.87 2.76
C ASN A 18 5.23 -9.98 3.20
N ASP A 19 5.09 -8.66 3.00
CA ASP A 19 6.03 -7.65 3.47
C ASP A 19 5.24 -6.54 4.16
N PHE A 20 5.56 -6.31 5.43
CA PHE A 20 4.92 -5.34 6.31
C PHE A 20 5.96 -4.42 6.97
N HIS A 21 7.02 -4.07 6.23
CA HIS A 21 7.99 -3.09 6.70
C HIS A 21 7.37 -1.70 6.85
N GLN A 22 8.01 -0.88 7.66
CA GLN A 22 7.63 0.51 7.86
C GLN A 22 8.05 1.34 6.64
N VAL A 23 7.12 2.11 6.09
CA VAL A 23 7.41 3.08 5.03
C VAL A 23 7.80 4.40 5.67
N THR A 24 8.98 4.91 5.33
CA THR A 24 9.52 6.15 5.87
C THR A 24 8.97 7.39 5.16
N ASP A 25 9.09 8.55 5.79
CA ASP A 25 8.72 9.83 5.18
C ASP A 25 9.47 10.09 3.85
N ASP A 26 10.72 9.65 3.72
CA ASP A 26 11.51 9.85 2.51
C ASP A 26 10.98 9.00 1.36
N GLU A 27 10.62 7.74 1.62
CA GLU A 27 9.97 6.87 0.63
C GLU A 27 8.61 7.43 0.19
N VAL A 28 7.82 7.94 1.15
CA VAL A 28 6.55 8.61 0.83
C VAL A 28 6.77 9.81 -0.09
N ARG A 29 7.75 10.67 0.22
CA ARG A 29 8.05 11.86 -0.61
C ARG A 29 8.50 11.48 -2.02
N GLU A 30 9.35 10.47 -2.14
CA GLU A 30 9.81 9.97 -3.45
C GLU A 30 8.63 9.46 -4.29
N LEU A 31 7.77 8.61 -3.71
CA LEU A 31 6.61 8.07 -4.41
C LEU A 31 5.62 9.16 -4.84
N LEU A 32 5.37 10.16 -3.98
CA LEU A 32 4.47 11.27 -4.29
C LEU A 32 5.00 12.23 -5.37
N ALA A 33 6.32 12.25 -5.60
CA ALA A 33 6.89 13.03 -6.70
C ALA A 33 6.63 12.39 -8.08
N THR A 34 6.22 11.12 -8.12
CA THR A 34 5.91 10.40 -9.37
C THR A 34 4.52 10.80 -9.89
N PRO A 35 4.39 11.31 -11.13
CA PRO A 35 3.09 11.63 -11.72
C PRO A 35 2.15 10.42 -11.75
N THR A 36 0.90 10.61 -11.34
CA THR A 36 -0.11 9.54 -11.28
C THR A 36 -0.82 9.28 -12.62
N THR A 37 -0.55 10.12 -13.62
CA THR A 37 -1.04 9.94 -15.00
C THR A 37 0.13 9.46 -15.85
N GLY A 38 -0.07 8.40 -16.64
CA GLY A 38 0.92 7.98 -17.65
C GLY A 38 1.22 9.13 -18.62
N ALA A 39 2.40 9.13 -19.25
CA ALA A 39 2.75 10.15 -20.24
C ALA A 39 1.63 10.24 -21.29
N ALA A 40 0.94 11.38 -21.34
CA ALA A 40 -0.04 11.65 -22.38
C ALA A 40 0.71 11.58 -23.73
N THR A 41 0.37 10.59 -24.55
CA THR A 41 0.85 10.46 -25.93
C THR A 41 -0.27 10.87 -26.87
#